data_AF-A0A101XJ41-F1
#
_entry.id   AF-A0A101XJ41-F1
#
_cell.length_a   1.000
_cell.length_b   1.000
_cell.length_c   1.000
_cell.angle_alpha   90.00
_cell.angle_beta   90.00
_cell.angle_gamma   90.00
#
_symmetry.space_group_name_H-M   'P 1'
#
loop_
_entity.id
_entity.type
_entity.pdbx_description
1 polymer ?
#
loop_
_entity_poly.entity_id
_entity_poly.type
_entity_poly.pdbx_seq_one_letter_code
_entity_poly.pdbx_strand_id
1 'polypeptide(L)'
;MSNQPQNPALGSIRTELLVGLIFAILALIGFLIATIYMLAIVPAFYLVAPGAPVTVIMGMFITYGIIFLIFFIISIVVTVRIYKMYKAANAGDVATLKSMNSIAWGIIALIFSGLIPGIMLLIAHGTIQQLQ
;
A
#
# COMPACT_ATOMS: atom_id res chain seq x y z
N MET A 1 -2.38 7.50 35.51
CA MET A 1 -2.03 7.02 34.15
C MET A 1 -1.72 5.54 34.28
N SER A 2 -2.72 4.69 34.05
CA SER A 2 -2.60 3.24 34.23
C SER A 2 -1.69 2.67 33.14
N ASN A 3 -0.48 2.26 33.50
CA ASN A 3 0.34 1.38 32.69
C ASN A 3 -0.42 0.05 32.56
N GLN A 4 -1.26 -0.07 31.52
CA GLN A 4 -1.74 -1.39 31.12
C GLN A 4 -0.51 -2.25 30.83
N PRO A 5 -0.46 -3.50 31.32
CA PRO A 5 0.63 -4.40 30.98
C PRO A 5 0.71 -4.44 29.45
N GLN A 6 1.86 -4.04 28.90
CA GLN A 6 2.10 -4.11 27.47
C GLN A 6 1.91 -5.57 27.06
N ASN A 7 0.75 -5.88 26.47
CA ASN A 7 0.50 -7.21 25.94
C ASN A 7 1.60 -7.46 24.90
N PRO A 8 2.49 -8.45 25.08
CA PRO A 8 3.60 -8.68 24.16
C PRO A 8 3.12 -8.86 22.70
N ALA A 9 1.87 -9.32 22.50
CA ALA A 9 1.24 -9.39 21.19
C ALA A 9 1.03 -8.01 20.54
N LEU A 10 0.70 -6.96 21.30
CA LEU A 10 0.59 -5.58 20.79
C LEU A 10 1.94 -5.04 20.31
N GLY A 11 3.04 -5.42 20.98
CA GLY A 11 4.40 -5.07 20.53
C GLY A 11 4.73 -5.67 19.15
N SER A 12 4.41 -6.95 18.96
CA SER A 12 4.57 -7.64 17.67
C SER A 12 3.70 -6.98 16.59
N ILE A 13 2.41 -6.76 16.86
CA ILE A 13 1.47 -6.12 15.92
C ILE A 13 1.96 -4.73 15.50
N ARG A 14 2.45 -3.92 16.44
CA ARG A 14 3.03 -2.60 16.11
C ARG A 14 4.20 -2.72 15.14
N THR A 15 5.07 -3.70 15.36
CA THR A 15 6.26 -3.92 14.54
C THR A 15 5.88 -4.40 13.14
N GLU A 16 4.98 -5.38 13.04
CA GLU A 16 4.45 -5.89 11.77
C GLU A 16 3.75 -4.78 10.97
N LEU A 17 2.90 -3.98 11.62
CA LEU A 17 2.22 -2.85 10.98
C LEU A 17 3.18 -1.72 10.60
N LEU A 18 4.23 -1.48 11.38
CA LEU A 18 5.25 -0.47 11.05
C LEU A 18 6.04 -0.89 9.81
N VAL A 19 6.50 -2.14 9.76
CA VAL A 19 7.21 -2.67 8.58
C VAL A 19 6.27 -2.66 7.37
N GLY A 20 5.03 -3.12 7.53
CA GLY A 20 4.02 -3.05 6.48
C GLY A 20 3.79 -1.62 5.98
N LEU A 21 3.76 -0.63 6.87
CA LEU A 21 3.57 0.79 6.54
C LEU A 21 4.76 1.35 5.76
N ILE A 22 6.00 1.07 6.20
CA ILE A 22 7.20 1.53 5.51
C ILE A 22 7.21 1.01 4.07
N PHE A 23 6.98 -0.28 3.88
CA PHE A 23 6.95 -0.85 2.53
C PHE A 23 5.76 -0.38 1.70
N ALA A 24 4.61 -0.08 2.32
CA ALA A 24 3.47 0.50 1.61
C ALA A 24 3.79 1.91 1.11
N ILE A 25 4.50 2.71 1.91
CA ILE A 25 4.99 4.04 1.49
C ILE A 25 6.01 3.91 0.36
N LEU A 26 6.95 2.96 0.45
CA LEU A 26 7.90 2.70 -0.64
C LEU A 26 7.19 2.30 -1.94
N ALA A 27 6.19 1.43 -1.87
CA ALA A 27 5.38 1.06 -3.01
C ALA A 27 4.60 2.25 -3.57
N LEU A 28 4.01 3.08 -2.70
CA LEU A 28 3.30 4.29 -3.09
C LEU A 28 4.21 5.27 -3.86
N ILE A 29 5.42 5.50 -3.36
CA ILE A 29 6.44 6.31 -4.04
C ILE A 29 6.82 5.66 -5.38
N GLY A 30 7.01 4.34 -5.42
CA GLY A 30 7.28 3.61 -6.65
C GLY A 30 6.19 3.78 -7.71
N PHE A 31 4.92 3.66 -7.33
CA PHE A 31 3.79 3.89 -8.24
C PHE A 31 3.70 5.35 -8.69
N LEU A 32 4.00 6.31 -7.82
CA LEU A 32 4.05 7.72 -8.20
C LEU A 32 5.13 7.98 -9.26
N ILE A 33 6.35 7.47 -9.03
CA ILE A 33 7.47 7.60 -9.97
C ILE A 33 7.13 6.91 -11.29
N ALA A 34 6.59 5.68 -11.25
CA ALA A 34 6.19 4.94 -12.44
C ALA A 34 5.10 5.69 -13.24
N THR A 35 4.12 6.28 -12.54
CA THR A 35 3.07 7.08 -13.17
C THR A 35 3.68 8.31 -13.85
N ILE A 36 4.52 9.09 -13.15
CA ILE A 36 5.18 10.27 -13.73
C ILE A 36 6.06 9.88 -14.92
N TYR A 37 6.84 8.80 -14.79
CA TYR A 37 7.69 8.31 -15.86
C TYR A 37 6.90 7.91 -17.10
N MET A 38 5.83 7.14 -16.93
CA MET A 38 4.94 6.77 -18.03
C MET A 38 4.25 7.98 -18.65
N LEU A 39 3.97 9.02 -17.86
CA LEU A 39 3.42 10.25 -18.39
C LEU A 39 4.46 11.08 -19.18
N ALA A 40 5.71 11.09 -18.72
CA ALA A 40 6.80 11.88 -19.29
C ALA A 40 7.48 11.23 -20.52
N ILE A 41 7.32 9.92 -20.73
CA ILE A 41 8.00 9.21 -21.83
C ILE A 41 7.38 9.50 -23.21
N VAL A 42 6.13 9.96 -23.28
CA VAL A 42 5.45 10.27 -24.55
C VAL A 42 6.21 11.28 -25.40
N PRO A 43 6.57 12.48 -24.91
CA PRO A 43 7.36 13.42 -25.68
C PRO A 43 8.74 12.86 -26.07
N ALA A 44 9.36 12.02 -25.23
CA ALA A 44 10.64 11.38 -25.56
C ALA A 44 10.51 10.35 -26.70
N PHE A 45 9.39 9.62 -26.76
CA PHE A 45 9.14 8.63 -27.80
C PHE A 45 9.00 9.28 -29.19
N TYR A 46 8.39 10.47 -29.27
CA TYR A 46 8.30 11.25 -30.50
C TYR A 46 9.66 11.73 -31.04
N LEU A 47 10.66 11.87 -30.18
CA LEU A 47 12.01 12.28 -30.60
C LEU A 47 12.82 11.14 -31.22
N VAL A 48 12.54 9.89 -30.84
CA VAL A 48 13.30 8.70 -31.29
C VAL A 48 12.62 7.91 -32.40
N ALA A 49 11.31 8.12 -32.62
CA ALA A 49 10.54 7.47 -33.68
C ALA A 49 9.66 8.49 -34.45
N PRO A 50 10.27 9.45 -35.17
CA PRO A 50 9.55 10.43 -35.98
C PRO A 50 8.88 9.74 -37.17
N GLY A 51 7.61 9.35 -37.01
CA GLY A 51 6.84 8.60 -38.02
C GLY A 51 5.95 7.52 -37.42
N ALA A 52 6.12 7.20 -36.13
CA ALA A 52 5.21 6.32 -35.43
C ALA A 52 3.77 6.91 -35.39
N PRO A 53 2.72 6.09 -35.59
CA PRO A 53 1.35 6.57 -35.51
C PRO A 53 1.03 7.13 -34.13
N VAL A 54 0.59 8.40 -34.09
CA VAL A 54 0.17 9.11 -32.87
C VAL A 54 -0.84 8.29 -32.05
N THR A 55 -1.72 7.55 -32.74
CA THR A 55 -2.74 6.69 -32.12
C THR A 55 -2.15 5.55 -31.29
N VAL A 56 -1.03 4.96 -31.70
CA VAL A 56 -0.37 3.87 -30.95
C VAL A 56 0.30 4.43 -29.70
N ILE A 57 1.00 5.56 -29.83
CA ILE A 57 1.69 6.22 -28.71
C ILE A 57 0.68 6.70 -27.67
N MET A 58 -0.38 7.40 -28.10
CA MET A 58 -1.44 7.86 -27.20
C MET A 58 -2.24 6.70 -26.60
N GLY A 59 -2.49 5.64 -27.36
CA GLY A 59 -3.17 4.44 -26.87
C GLY A 59 -2.40 3.72 -25.77
N MET A 60 -1.09 3.52 -25.94
CA MET A 60 -0.23 2.95 -24.89
C MET A 60 -0.18 3.85 -23.66
N PHE A 61 -0.03 5.16 -23.84
CA PHE A 61 -0.02 6.12 -22.75
C PHE A 61 -1.31 6.11 -21.93
N ILE A 62 -2.47 6.19 -22.59
CA ILE A 62 -3.78 6.18 -21.91
C ILE A 62 -3.94 4.85 -21.17
N THR A 63 -3.61 3.74 -21.81
CA THR A 63 -3.78 2.40 -21.21
C THR A 63 -2.89 2.22 -19.99
N TYR A 64 -1.58 2.40 -20.11
CA TYR A 64 -0.65 2.20 -18.99
C TYR A 64 -0.79 3.29 -17.93
N GLY A 65 -0.98 4.55 -18.33
CA GLY A 65 -1.19 5.67 -17.41
C GLY A 65 -2.43 5.46 -16.52
N ILE A 66 -3.55 5.04 -17.10
CA ILE A 66 -4.77 4.72 -16.33
C ILE A 66 -4.52 3.53 -15.40
N ILE A 67 -3.88 2.47 -15.87
CA ILE A 67 -3.58 1.29 -15.03
C ILE A 67 -2.72 1.70 -13.83
N PHE A 68 -1.61 2.42 -14.04
CA PHE A 68 -0.75 2.86 -12.95
C PHE A 68 -1.46 3.84 -12.00
N LEU A 69 -2.34 4.70 -12.52
CA LEU A 69 -3.14 5.59 -11.69
C LEU A 69 -4.12 4.82 -10.78
N ILE A 70 -4.76 3.77 -11.30
CA ILE A 70 -5.64 2.90 -10.49
C ILE A 70 -4.83 2.23 -9.37
N PHE A 71 -3.67 1.66 -9.70
CA PHE A 71 -2.78 1.05 -8.72
C PHE A 71 -2.32 2.06 -7.65
N PHE A 72 -1.96 3.27 -8.08
CA PHE A 72 -1.57 4.36 -7.19
C PHE A 72 -2.69 4.72 -6.21
N ILE A 73 -3.92 4.91 -6.70
CA ILE A 73 -5.09 5.23 -5.86
C ILE A 73 -5.35 4.12 -4.83
N ILE A 74 -5.32 2.85 -5.25
CA ILE A 74 -5.54 1.74 -4.31
C ILE A 74 -4.39 1.65 -3.30
N SER A 75 -3.15 1.89 -3.73
CA SER A 75 -2.00 1.91 -2.83
C SER A 75 -2.09 3.01 -1.77
N ILE A 76 -2.65 4.19 -2.10
CA ILE A 76 -2.97 5.24 -1.11
C ILE A 76 -3.95 4.70 -0.06
N VAL A 77 -5.05 4.07 -0.52
CA VAL A 77 -6.09 3.55 0.38
C VAL A 77 -5.52 2.49 1.32
N VAL A 78 -4.71 1.56 0.79
CA VAL A 78 -4.01 0.56 1.59
C VAL A 78 -3.09 1.24 2.61
N THR A 79 -2.23 2.16 2.18
CA THR A 79 -1.29 2.86 3.08
C THR A 79 -2.00 3.58 4.22
N VAL A 80 -3.09 4.30 3.92
CA VAL A 80 -3.92 4.98 4.94
C VAL A 80 -4.52 3.98 5.93
N ARG A 81 -4.94 2.80 5.46
CA ARG A 81 -5.46 1.75 6.33
C ARG A 81 -4.40 1.21 7.27
N ILE A 82 -3.20 0.88 6.77
CA ILE A 82 -2.09 0.40 7.59
C ILE A 82 -1.71 1.44 8.64
N TYR A 83 -1.65 2.72 8.23
CA TYR A 83 -1.36 3.82 9.13
C TYR A 83 -2.39 3.92 10.27
N LYS A 84 -3.69 3.81 9.95
CA LYS A 84 -4.78 3.82 10.96
C LYS A 84 -4.65 2.63 11.92
N MET A 85 -4.36 1.44 11.42
CA MET A 85 -4.13 0.26 12.26
C MET A 85 -2.89 0.44 13.14
N TYR A 86 -1.79 0.95 12.61
CA TYR A 86 -0.57 1.24 13.36
C TYR A 86 -0.84 2.25 14.48
N LYS A 87 -1.59 3.31 14.19
CA LYS A 87 -2.00 4.31 15.19
C LYS A 87 -2.84 3.68 16.31
N ALA A 88 -3.81 2.83 15.96
CA ALA A 88 -4.62 2.11 16.94
C ALA A 88 -3.77 1.17 17.80
N ALA A 89 -2.84 0.43 17.19
CA ALA A 89 -1.89 -0.42 17.91
C ALA A 89 -1.01 0.39 18.87
N ASN A 90 -0.51 1.54 18.43
CA ASN A 90 0.33 2.43 19.24
C ASN A 90 -0.45 3.05 20.42
N ALA A 91 -1.73 3.37 20.23
CA ALA A 91 -2.63 3.83 21.28
C ALA A 91 -3.11 2.73 22.24
N GLY A 92 -2.89 1.45 21.90
CA GLY A 92 -3.43 0.32 22.66
C GLY A 92 -4.94 0.11 22.45
N ASP A 93 -5.51 0.71 21.40
CA ASP A 93 -6.93 0.60 21.07
C ASP A 93 -7.21 -0.72 20.34
N VAL A 94 -7.37 -1.78 21.14
CA VAL A 94 -7.65 -3.14 20.67
C VAL A 94 -9.01 -3.22 19.96
N ALA A 95 -10.01 -2.44 20.39
CA ALA A 95 -11.34 -2.45 19.78
C ALA A 95 -11.28 -1.95 18.33
N THR A 96 -10.62 -0.82 18.10
CA THR A 96 -10.40 -0.30 16.74
C THR A 96 -9.58 -1.28 15.91
N LEU A 97 -8.50 -1.84 16.46
CA LEU A 97 -7.68 -2.84 15.75
C LEU A 97 -8.50 -4.06 15.30
N LYS A 98 -9.30 -4.65 16.19
CA LYS A 98 -10.16 -5.79 15.87
C LYS A 98 -11.20 -5.43 14.81
N SER A 99 -11.82 -4.25 14.90
CA SER A 99 -12.82 -3.79 13.92
C SER A 99 -12.22 -3.57 12.52
N MET A 100 -10.95 -3.18 12.46
CA MET A 100 -10.22 -2.96 11.21
C MET A 100 -9.56 -4.25 10.68
N ASN A 101 -9.57 -5.31 11.47
CA ASN A 101 -8.87 -6.54 11.14
C ASN A 101 -9.57 -7.30 10.01
N SER A 102 -8.88 -7.52 8.89
CA SER A 102 -9.49 -8.19 7.73
C SER A 102 -8.44 -8.80 6.79
N ILE A 103 -8.59 -10.09 6.51
CA ILE A 103 -7.76 -10.85 5.55
C ILE A 103 -7.86 -10.25 4.15
N ALA A 104 -9.07 -9.83 3.74
CA ALA A 104 -9.32 -9.27 2.42
C ALA A 104 -8.39 -8.08 2.13
N TRP A 105 -8.10 -7.26 3.15
CA TRP A 105 -7.20 -6.13 3.02
C TRP A 105 -5.73 -6.54 2.89
N GLY A 106 -5.32 -7.66 3.49
CA GLY A 106 -3.99 -8.23 3.25
C GLY A 106 -3.83 -8.69 1.80
N ILE A 107 -4.87 -9.32 1.23
CA ILE A 107 -4.89 -9.72 -0.19
C ILE A 107 -4.85 -8.49 -1.11
N ILE A 108 -5.66 -7.47 -0.84
CA ILE A 108 -5.64 -6.21 -1.60
C ILE A 108 -4.24 -5.58 -1.54
N ALA A 109 -3.61 -5.54 -0.36
CA ALA A 109 -2.26 -5.01 -0.20
C ALA A 109 -1.22 -5.81 -1.00
N LEU A 110 -1.32 -7.15 -1.07
CA LEU A 110 -0.42 -7.97 -1.89
C LEU A 110 -0.45 -7.59 -3.37
N ILE A 111 -1.65 -7.35 -3.90
CA ILE A 111 -1.86 -7.06 -5.32
C ILE A 111 -1.45 -5.61 -5.65
N PHE A 112 -1.82 -4.67 -4.79
CA PHE A 112 -1.78 -3.24 -5.12
C PHE A 112 -0.71 -2.43 -4.38
N SER A 113 -0.10 -2.96 -3.33
CA SER A 113 0.98 -2.30 -2.58
C SER A 113 2.24 -3.16 -2.47
N GLY A 114 2.26 -4.33 -3.12
CA GLY A 114 3.40 -5.24 -3.16
C GLY A 114 3.36 -6.34 -2.11
N LEU A 115 4.27 -7.31 -2.25
CA LEU A 115 4.29 -8.52 -1.45
C LEU A 115 4.52 -8.22 0.04
N ILE A 116 5.47 -7.35 0.37
CA ILE A 116 5.87 -7.12 1.77
C ILE A 116 4.74 -6.46 2.58
N PRO A 117 4.08 -5.37 2.13
CA PRO A 117 2.95 -4.80 2.85
C PRO A 117 1.80 -5.79 3.05
N GLY A 118 1.50 -6.59 2.04
CA GLY A 118 0.43 -7.58 2.12
C GLY A 118 0.74 -8.72 3.09
N ILE A 119 1.95 -9.31 3.03
CA ILE A 119 2.39 -10.35 3.97
C ILE A 119 2.34 -9.82 5.41
N MET A 120 2.88 -8.61 5.65
CA MET A 120 2.87 -8.02 6.99
C MET A 120 1.45 -7.79 7.51
N LEU A 121 0.51 -7.41 6.64
CA LEU A 121 -0.89 -7.27 7.03
C LEU A 121 -1.55 -8.61 7.38
N LEU A 122 -1.20 -9.67 6.66
CA LEU A 122 -1.72 -11.02 6.91
C LEU A 122 -1.15 -11.62 8.21
N ILE A 123 0.12 -11.36 8.52
CA ILE A 123 0.72 -11.74 9.81
C ILE A 123 0.03 -10.97 10.93
N ALA A 124 -0.08 -9.64 10.80
CA ALA A 124 -0.78 -8.80 11.77
C ALA A 124 -2.22 -9.23 11.98
N HIS A 125 -2.91 -9.71 10.93
CA HIS A 125 -4.25 -10.23 11.05
C HIS A 125 -4.35 -11.39 12.04
N GLY A 126 -3.47 -12.38 11.91
CA GLY A 126 -3.42 -13.55 12.80
C GLY A 126 -3.10 -13.13 14.24
N THR A 127 -2.13 -12.23 14.42
CA THR A 127 -1.74 -11.75 15.76
C THR A 127 -2.87 -10.93 16.43
N ILE A 128 -3.61 -10.10 15.67
CA ILE A 128 -4.75 -9.34 16.18
C ILE A 128 -5.91 -10.24 16.61
N GLN A 129 -6.17 -11.35 15.91
CA GLN A 129 -7.22 -12.31 16.29
C GLN A 129 -6.94 -12.97 17.65
N GLN A 130 -5.67 -13.11 18.02
CA GLN A 130 -5.26 -13.71 19.30
C GLN A 130 -5.34 -12.74 20.48
N LEU A 131 -5.57 -11.44 20.25
CA LEU A 131 -5.82 -10.48 21.32
C LEU A 131 -7.16 -10.81 22.00
N GLN A 132 -7.16 -10.93 23.32
CA GLN A 132 -8.38 -11.04 24.13
C GLN A 132 -9.07 -9.68 24.24
#